data_AF-A0A831XH75-F1
#
_entry.id   AF-A0A831XH75-F1
#
_cell.length_a   1.000
_cell.length_b   1.000
_cell.length_c   1.000
_cell.angle_alpha   90.00
_cell.angle_beta   90.00
_cell.angle_gamma   90.00
#
_symmetry.space_group_name_H-M   'P 1'
#
loop_
_entity.id
_entity.type
_entity.pdbx_description
1 polymer ?
#
loop_
_entity_poly.entity_id
_entity_poly.type
_entity_poly.pdbx_seq_one_letter_code
_entity_poly.pdbx_strand_id
1 'polypeptide(L)'
;EAQDEAGMAQVLAVPGHPLARALREVLRETQDLSRVEALVAKRFFEDVVKTAKGLEEAFLRDYLSLEVDGENLRTAFKLQGQEVAPEALFIRGGRFVDRVRFARLLEGDYAVLDELSATPFAPLAGVRDLKELERRLRCLLLREAAKGASDPLGAGLVLAYVKEREWEAVRLRLLARRAYYGLPRAQVEEEVTCP
;
A
#
# COMPACT_ATOMS: atom_id res chain seq x y z
N GLU A 1 -3.22 5.46 -26.69
CA GLU A 1 -3.15 6.08 -25.35
C GLU A 1 -4.57 6.32 -24.85
N ALA A 2 -4.81 6.17 -23.54
CA ALA A 2 -6.09 6.51 -22.94
C ALA A 2 -6.14 8.02 -22.68
N GLN A 3 -7.27 8.68 -22.96
CA GLN A 3 -7.43 10.13 -22.80
C GLN A 3 -7.97 10.53 -21.42
N ASP A 4 -8.65 9.62 -20.74
CA ASP A 4 -9.27 9.78 -19.43
C ASP A 4 -9.28 8.45 -18.64
N GLU A 5 -9.76 8.49 -17.40
CA GLU A 5 -9.83 7.34 -16.49
C GLU A 5 -10.76 6.24 -17.03
N ALA A 6 -11.82 6.62 -17.77
CA ALA A 6 -12.73 5.68 -18.41
C ALA A 6 -12.02 4.91 -19.55
N GLY A 7 -11.23 5.61 -20.36
CA GLY A 7 -10.35 5.04 -21.37
C GLY A 7 -9.30 4.12 -20.76
N MET A 8 -8.73 4.46 -19.60
CA MET A 8 -7.83 3.57 -18.87
C MET A 8 -8.53 2.27 -18.48
N ALA A 9 -9.77 2.37 -17.97
CA ALA A 9 -10.55 1.20 -17.59
C ALA A 9 -10.89 0.31 -18.81
N GLN A 10 -11.10 0.91 -19.98
CA GLN A 10 -11.29 0.17 -21.23
C GLN A 10 -10.01 -0.54 -21.67
N VAL A 11 -8.85 0.12 -21.60
CA VAL A 11 -7.55 -0.50 -21.91
C VAL A 11 -7.27 -1.68 -20.98
N LEU A 12 -7.54 -1.54 -19.68
CA LEU A 12 -7.40 -2.63 -18.70
C LEU A 12 -8.39 -3.78 -18.96
N ALA A 13 -9.54 -3.51 -19.57
CA ALA A 13 -10.52 -4.56 -19.89
C ALA A 13 -10.09 -5.43 -21.08
N VAL A 14 -9.26 -4.91 -22.00
CA VAL A 14 -8.78 -5.67 -23.18
C VAL A 14 -8.08 -6.98 -22.80
N PRO A 15 -7.11 -7.01 -21.87
CA PRO A 15 -6.50 -8.25 -21.40
C PRO A 15 -7.34 -8.99 -20.34
N GLY A 16 -8.55 -8.52 -20.01
CA GLY A 16 -9.38 -9.10 -18.95
C GLY A 16 -8.88 -8.81 -17.53
N HIS A 17 -8.23 -7.68 -17.28
CA HIS A 17 -7.68 -7.36 -15.96
C HIS A 17 -8.80 -7.15 -14.92
N PRO A 18 -8.73 -7.75 -13.72
CA PRO A 18 -9.81 -7.66 -12.73
C PRO A 18 -10.10 -6.23 -12.27
N LEU A 19 -9.07 -5.37 -12.18
CA LEU A 19 -9.23 -3.95 -11.82
C LEU A 19 -10.06 -3.14 -12.83
N ALA A 20 -10.20 -3.59 -14.08
CA ALA A 20 -10.99 -2.86 -15.08
C ALA A 20 -12.46 -2.71 -14.67
N ARG A 21 -13.01 -3.75 -14.01
CA ARG A 21 -14.37 -3.70 -13.49
C ARG A 21 -14.46 -2.78 -12.28
N ALA A 22 -13.56 -2.94 -11.30
CA ALA A 22 -13.52 -2.12 -10.09
C ALA A 22 -13.41 -0.62 -10.43
N LEU A 23 -12.51 -0.25 -11.34
CA LEU A 23 -12.32 1.14 -11.77
C LEU A 23 -13.58 1.71 -12.44
N ARG A 24 -14.22 0.98 -13.37
CA ARG A 24 -15.46 1.44 -14.02
C ARG A 24 -16.61 1.67 -13.05
N GLU A 25 -16.74 0.81 -12.05
CA GLU A 25 -17.81 0.95 -11.05
C GLU A 25 -17.54 2.15 -10.13
N VAL A 26 -16.29 2.35 -9.69
CA VAL A 26 -15.90 3.50 -8.86
C VAL A 26 -16.06 4.83 -9.61
N LEU A 27 -15.72 4.88 -10.90
CA LEU A 27 -15.89 6.11 -11.71
C LEU A 27 -17.36 6.53 -11.84
N ARG A 28 -18.32 5.63 -11.65
CA ARG A 28 -19.75 6.00 -11.61
C ARG A 28 -20.16 6.65 -10.29
N GLU A 29 -19.38 6.44 -9.23
CA GLU A 29 -19.66 6.97 -7.89
C GLU A 29 -18.95 8.29 -7.64
N THR A 30 -17.72 8.46 -8.14
CA THR A 30 -16.92 9.66 -7.95
C THR A 30 -15.96 9.89 -9.11
N GLN A 31 -15.69 11.16 -9.39
CA GLN A 31 -14.66 11.61 -10.33
C GLN A 31 -13.47 12.26 -9.58
N ASP A 32 -13.55 12.40 -8.26
CA ASP A 32 -12.41 12.85 -7.45
C ASP A 32 -11.33 11.76 -7.40
N LEU A 33 -10.14 12.07 -7.93
CA LEU A 33 -9.04 11.12 -8.10
C LEU A 33 -8.60 10.48 -6.78
N SER A 34 -8.53 11.27 -5.71
CA SER A 34 -8.07 10.78 -4.40
C SER A 34 -9.06 9.75 -3.82
N ARG A 35 -10.36 9.97 -4.02
CA ARG A 35 -11.42 9.03 -3.66
C ARG A 35 -11.50 7.84 -4.61
N VAL A 36 -11.24 8.03 -5.90
CA VAL A 36 -11.17 6.93 -6.88
C VAL A 36 -10.08 5.94 -6.48
N GLU A 37 -8.87 6.41 -6.17
CA GLU A 37 -7.76 5.57 -5.72
C GLU A 37 -8.14 4.75 -4.49
N ALA A 38 -8.66 5.39 -3.45
CA ALA A 38 -9.02 4.73 -2.20
C ALA A 38 -10.13 3.69 -2.37
N LEU A 39 -11.16 3.99 -3.18
CA LEU A 39 -12.28 3.07 -3.42
C LEU A 39 -11.87 1.88 -4.31
N VAL A 40 -10.99 2.09 -5.29
CA VAL A 40 -10.42 0.99 -6.09
C VAL A 40 -9.57 0.09 -5.23
N ALA A 41 -8.70 0.67 -4.37
CA ALA A 41 -7.89 -0.08 -3.42
C ALA A 41 -8.77 -0.90 -2.47
N LYS A 42 -9.83 -0.29 -1.91
CA LYS A 42 -10.79 -0.98 -1.04
C LYS A 42 -11.41 -2.21 -1.70
N ARG A 43 -11.97 -2.06 -2.90
CA ARG A 43 -12.59 -3.19 -3.62
C ARG A 43 -11.58 -4.30 -3.91
N PHE A 44 -10.39 -3.91 -4.38
CA PHE A 44 -9.32 -4.87 -4.67
C PHE A 44 -8.92 -5.67 -3.42
N PHE A 45 -8.62 -4.99 -2.31
CA PHE A 45 -8.16 -5.65 -1.09
C PHE A 45 -9.26 -6.47 -0.41
N GLU A 46 -10.52 -6.02 -0.40
CA GLU A 46 -11.62 -6.81 0.15
C GLU A 46 -11.81 -8.13 -0.63
N ASP A 47 -11.67 -8.11 -1.96
CA ASP A 47 -11.71 -9.32 -2.80
C ASP A 47 -10.48 -10.23 -2.61
N VAL A 48 -9.30 -9.64 -2.50
CA VAL A 48 -8.03 -10.37 -2.28
C VAL A 48 -8.04 -11.06 -0.92
N VAL A 49 -8.43 -10.37 0.16
CA VAL A 49 -8.51 -10.95 1.51
C VAL A 49 -9.56 -12.06 1.55
N LYS A 50 -10.71 -11.87 0.88
CA LYS A 50 -11.75 -12.90 0.79
C LYS A 50 -11.21 -14.16 0.11
N THR A 51 -10.46 -14.00 -0.97
CA THR A 51 -9.84 -15.12 -1.70
C THR A 51 -8.76 -15.80 -0.85
N ALA A 52 -7.89 -15.01 -0.22
CA ALA A 52 -6.80 -15.51 0.60
C ALA A 52 -7.27 -16.31 1.83
N LYS A 53 -8.46 -16.02 2.37
CA LYS A 53 -9.05 -16.83 3.45
C LYS A 53 -9.36 -18.27 3.02
N GLY A 54 -9.61 -18.50 1.73
CA GLY A 54 -9.79 -19.83 1.17
C GLY A 54 -8.47 -20.56 0.87
N LEU A 55 -7.33 -19.88 0.97
CA LEU A 55 -6.01 -20.47 0.80
C LEU A 55 -5.48 -20.97 2.15
N GLU A 56 -4.91 -22.18 2.16
CA GLU A 56 -4.25 -22.75 3.35
C GLU A 56 -2.83 -22.20 3.56
N GLU A 57 -2.58 -20.96 3.14
CA GLU A 57 -1.27 -20.28 3.19
C GLU A 57 -1.26 -19.21 4.28
N ALA A 58 -0.87 -19.60 5.50
CA ALA A 58 -0.92 -18.71 6.67
C ALA A 58 -0.01 -17.46 6.51
N PHE A 59 1.21 -17.65 5.98
CA PHE A 59 2.15 -16.55 5.79
C PHE A 59 1.62 -15.51 4.80
N LEU A 60 1.05 -15.95 3.68
CA LEU A 60 0.46 -15.06 2.68
C LEU A 60 -0.71 -14.25 3.28
N ARG A 61 -1.56 -14.90 4.08
CA ARG A 61 -2.68 -14.24 4.76
C ARG A 61 -2.23 -13.17 5.74
N ASP A 62 -1.21 -13.48 6.55
CA ASP A 62 -0.63 -12.52 7.49
C ASP A 62 -0.01 -11.34 6.77
N TYR A 63 0.71 -11.60 5.66
CA TYR A 63 1.27 -10.54 4.83
C TYR A 63 0.20 -9.65 4.19
N LEU A 64 -0.86 -10.24 3.64
CA LEU A 64 -1.97 -9.47 3.04
C LEU A 64 -2.69 -8.61 4.08
N SER A 65 -2.77 -9.07 5.33
CA SER A 65 -3.33 -8.26 6.42
C SER A 65 -2.47 -7.04 6.71
N LEU A 66 -1.14 -7.18 6.64
CA LEU A 66 -0.20 -6.05 6.75
C LEU A 66 -0.30 -5.07 5.57
N GLU A 67 -0.49 -5.57 4.35
CA GLU A 67 -0.72 -4.71 3.18
C GLU A 67 -2.01 -3.89 3.33
N VAL A 68 -3.08 -4.50 3.85
CA VAL A 68 -4.34 -3.79 4.15
C VAL A 68 -4.14 -2.72 5.22
N ASP A 69 -3.45 -3.03 6.31
CA ASP A 69 -3.11 -2.04 7.34
C ASP A 69 -2.29 -0.89 6.74
N GLY A 70 -1.28 -1.20 5.93
CA GLY A 70 -0.46 -0.21 5.23
C GLY A 70 -1.28 0.68 4.28
N GLU A 71 -2.23 0.11 3.56
CA GLU A 71 -3.10 0.85 2.66
C GLU A 71 -4.09 1.76 3.39
N ASN A 72 -4.63 1.31 4.52
CA ASN A 72 -5.45 2.15 5.40
C ASN A 72 -4.64 3.35 5.90
N LEU A 73 -3.37 3.16 6.30
CA LEU A 73 -2.51 4.27 6.73
C LEU A 73 -2.22 5.26 5.58
N ARG A 74 -1.90 4.77 4.37
CA ARG A 74 -1.69 5.63 3.19
C ARG A 74 -2.95 6.42 2.84
N THR A 75 -4.09 5.75 2.84
CA THR A 75 -5.39 6.36 2.52
C THR A 75 -5.74 7.45 3.53
N ALA A 76 -5.54 7.20 4.82
CA ALA A 76 -5.78 8.19 5.87
C ALA A 76 -4.90 9.43 5.71
N PHE A 77 -3.60 9.26 5.40
CA PHE A 77 -2.70 10.38 5.13
C PHE A 77 -3.09 11.17 3.87
N LYS A 78 -3.45 10.48 2.78
CA LYS A 78 -3.83 11.13 1.50
C LYS A 78 -5.10 11.96 1.63
N LEU A 79 -6.06 11.49 2.40
CA LEU A 79 -7.39 12.09 2.53
C LEU A 79 -7.56 12.88 3.83
N GLN A 80 -6.46 13.17 4.52
CA GLN A 80 -6.46 13.87 5.80
C GLN A 80 -7.21 15.20 5.69
N GLY A 81 -8.14 15.45 6.60
CA GLY A 81 -8.93 16.68 6.66
C GLY A 81 -10.01 16.83 5.58
N GLN A 82 -10.23 15.81 4.73
CA GLN A 82 -11.37 15.81 3.82
C GLN A 82 -12.65 15.34 4.54
N GLU A 83 -13.80 15.94 4.19
CA GLU A 83 -15.11 15.53 4.70
C GLU A 83 -15.58 14.23 4.02
N VAL A 84 -14.99 13.10 4.42
CA VAL A 84 -15.37 11.77 3.94
C VAL A 84 -15.65 10.85 5.12
N ALA A 85 -16.75 10.08 5.04
CA ALA A 85 -17.08 9.08 6.04
C ALA A 85 -15.97 8.01 6.13
N PRO A 86 -15.33 7.81 7.30
CA PRO A 86 -14.25 6.82 7.46
C PRO A 86 -14.67 5.41 7.03
N GLU A 87 -15.92 5.02 7.28
CA GLU A 87 -16.48 3.71 6.92
C GLU A 87 -16.53 3.47 5.41
N ALA A 88 -16.67 4.54 4.62
CA ALA A 88 -16.70 4.46 3.17
C ALA A 88 -15.33 4.08 2.61
N LEU A 89 -14.24 4.48 3.28
CA LEU A 89 -12.86 4.32 2.82
C LEU A 89 -12.13 3.16 3.51
N PHE A 90 -12.43 2.89 4.77
CA PHE A 90 -11.75 1.86 5.55
C PHE A 90 -11.84 0.48 4.87
N ILE A 91 -10.69 -0.15 4.72
CA ILE A 91 -10.52 -1.48 4.14
C ILE A 91 -10.49 -2.51 5.27
N ARG A 92 -11.38 -3.50 5.20
CA ARG A 92 -11.42 -4.60 6.17
C ARG A 92 -10.39 -5.68 5.81
N GLY A 93 -9.92 -6.40 6.83
CA GLY A 93 -8.95 -7.49 6.66
C GLY A 93 -7.55 -7.16 7.16
N GLY A 94 -7.33 -5.94 7.66
CA GLY A 94 -6.14 -5.59 8.43
C GLY A 94 -6.10 -6.26 9.79
N ARG A 95 -4.95 -6.15 10.47
CA ARG A 95 -4.68 -6.78 11.77
C ARG A 95 -4.42 -5.77 12.89
N PHE A 96 -3.76 -4.66 12.59
CA PHE A 96 -3.26 -3.71 13.59
C PHE A 96 -3.93 -2.33 13.52
N VAL A 97 -4.43 -1.95 12.35
CA VAL A 97 -5.10 -0.66 12.13
C VAL A 97 -6.60 -0.89 12.15
N ASP A 98 -7.22 -0.57 13.30
CA ASP A 98 -8.67 -0.61 13.45
C ASP A 98 -9.33 0.68 12.92
N ARG A 99 -10.67 0.68 12.91
CA ARG A 99 -11.46 1.80 12.42
C ARG A 99 -11.24 3.08 13.21
N VAL A 100 -10.98 2.96 14.52
CA VAL A 100 -10.80 4.11 15.41
C VAL A 100 -9.46 4.78 15.10
N ARG A 101 -8.38 4.00 14.97
CA ARG A 101 -7.06 4.50 14.55
C ARG A 101 -7.12 5.12 13.15
N PHE A 102 -7.81 4.48 12.21
CA PHE A 102 -7.98 5.03 10.86
C PHE A 102 -8.71 6.37 10.86
N ALA A 103 -9.85 6.47 11.56
CA ALA A 103 -10.63 7.71 11.64
C ALA A 103 -9.84 8.85 12.31
N ARG A 104 -9.15 8.56 13.43
CA ARG A 104 -8.27 9.53 14.10
C ARG A 104 -7.16 10.04 13.17
N LEU A 105 -6.53 9.15 12.42
CA LEU A 105 -5.48 9.54 11.49
C LEU A 105 -6.03 10.38 10.32
N LEU A 106 -7.23 10.06 9.84
CA LEU A 106 -7.94 10.84 8.81
C LEU A 106 -8.28 12.26 9.31
N GLU A 107 -8.54 12.42 10.61
CA GLU A 107 -8.73 13.72 11.28
C GLU A 107 -7.40 14.45 11.55
N GLY A 108 -6.26 13.82 11.29
CA GLY A 108 -4.93 14.40 11.43
C GLY A 108 -4.23 14.13 12.76
N ASP A 109 -4.70 13.16 13.54
CA ASP A 109 -4.03 12.72 14.76
C ASP A 109 -2.87 11.76 14.45
N TYR A 110 -1.66 12.31 14.34
CA TYR A 110 -0.45 11.52 14.10
C TYR A 110 0.01 10.67 15.31
N ALA A 111 -0.54 10.87 16.51
CA ALA A 111 -0.18 10.06 17.68
C ALA A 111 -0.57 8.59 17.49
N VAL A 112 -1.53 8.31 16.59
CA VAL A 112 -1.91 6.96 16.18
C VAL A 112 -0.70 6.12 15.74
N LEU A 113 0.29 6.72 15.07
CA LEU A 113 1.47 5.97 14.62
C LEU A 113 2.38 5.56 15.78
N ASP A 114 2.43 6.38 16.84
CA ASP A 114 3.23 6.10 18.03
C ASP A 114 2.58 4.97 18.88
N GLU A 115 1.25 4.87 18.84
CA GLU A 115 0.47 3.78 19.45
C GLU A 115 0.72 2.41 18.80
N LEU A 116 1.22 2.38 17.55
CA LEU A 116 1.53 1.15 16.81
C LEU A 116 2.93 0.58 17.15
N SER A 117 3.63 1.18 18.12
CA SER A 117 4.98 0.78 18.57
C SER A 117 5.11 -0.68 19.03
N ALA A 118 4.02 -1.33 19.46
CA ALA A 118 4.00 -2.74 19.85
C ALA A 118 3.75 -3.71 18.68
N THR A 119 3.70 -3.21 17.44
CA THR A 119 3.37 -3.97 16.23
C THR A 119 4.51 -3.91 15.22
N PRO A 120 4.47 -4.66 14.09
CA PRO A 120 5.43 -4.49 13.01
C PRO A 120 5.53 -3.04 12.49
N PHE A 121 4.50 -2.21 12.71
CA PHE A 121 4.44 -0.78 12.36
C PHE A 121 5.20 0.15 13.31
N ALA A 122 5.91 -0.37 14.32
CA ALA A 122 6.75 0.44 15.19
C ALA A 122 7.71 1.42 14.48
N PRO A 123 8.32 1.08 13.33
CA PRO A 123 9.16 2.02 12.59
C PRO A 123 8.42 3.24 12.06
N LEU A 124 7.09 3.27 12.05
CA LEU A 124 6.29 4.44 11.63
C LEU A 124 6.15 5.49 12.73
N ALA A 125 6.60 5.22 13.94
CA ALA A 125 6.57 6.19 15.03
C ALA A 125 7.27 7.50 14.62
N GLY A 126 6.66 8.63 14.98
CA GLY A 126 7.14 9.97 14.67
C GLY A 126 6.96 10.45 13.23
N VAL A 127 6.43 9.64 12.31
CA VAL A 127 6.18 10.08 10.93
C VAL A 127 5.09 11.16 10.90
N ARG A 128 5.31 12.21 10.10
CA ARG A 128 4.38 13.35 9.96
C ARG A 128 4.07 13.72 8.51
N ASP A 129 4.79 13.15 7.55
CA ASP A 129 4.55 13.39 6.12
C ASP A 129 4.36 12.09 5.34
N LEU A 130 3.61 12.19 4.23
CA LEU A 130 3.26 11.05 3.40
C LEU A 130 4.50 10.40 2.74
N LYS A 131 5.51 11.20 2.40
CA LYS A 131 6.70 10.71 1.71
C LYS A 131 7.50 9.78 2.64
N GLU A 132 7.71 10.21 3.87
CA GLU A 132 8.36 9.40 4.89
C GLU A 132 7.52 8.16 5.24
N LEU A 133 6.20 8.30 5.36
CA LEU A 133 5.30 7.17 5.58
C LEU A 133 5.47 6.10 4.49
N GLU A 134 5.41 6.48 3.22
CA GLU A 134 5.54 5.54 2.10
C GLU A 134 6.90 4.82 2.11
N ARG A 135 7.98 5.57 2.40
CA ARG A 135 9.34 5.00 2.50
C ARG A 135 9.42 3.98 3.63
N ARG A 136 9.01 4.35 4.85
CA ARG A 136 9.08 3.47 6.02
C ARG A 136 8.14 2.27 5.90
N LEU A 137 6.94 2.45 5.34
CA LEU A 137 6.01 1.36 5.02
C LEU A 137 6.60 0.38 4.01
N ARG A 138 7.24 0.86 2.93
CA ARG A 138 7.91 -0.01 1.95
C ARG A 138 8.98 -0.86 2.62
N CYS A 139 9.84 -0.24 3.43
CA CYS A 139 10.91 -0.95 4.12
C CYS A 139 10.37 -1.98 5.13
N LEU A 140 9.30 -1.64 5.84
CA LEU A 140 8.60 -2.58 6.72
C LEU A 140 8.07 -3.77 5.93
N LEU A 141 7.28 -3.53 4.87
CA LEU A 141 6.67 -4.61 4.07
C LEU A 141 7.71 -5.47 3.37
N LEU A 142 8.84 -4.90 2.96
CA LEU A 142 9.96 -5.66 2.41
C LEU A 142 10.58 -6.59 3.47
N ARG A 143 10.82 -6.08 4.69
CA ARG A 143 11.36 -6.88 5.80
C ARG A 143 10.40 -7.99 6.24
N GLU A 144 9.10 -7.70 6.27
CA GLU A 144 8.09 -8.70 6.60
C GLU A 144 7.98 -9.78 5.50
N ALA A 145 8.06 -9.40 4.22
CA ALA A 145 8.10 -10.35 3.11
C ALA A 145 9.34 -11.28 3.17
N ALA A 146 10.51 -10.72 3.50
CA ALA A 146 11.77 -11.47 3.58
C ALA A 146 11.74 -12.62 4.60
N LYS A 147 10.92 -12.51 5.65
CA LYS A 147 10.73 -13.62 6.61
C LYS A 147 10.17 -14.89 5.94
N GLY A 148 9.46 -14.73 4.83
CA GLY A 148 8.88 -15.83 4.04
C GLY A 148 9.93 -16.69 3.33
N ALA A 149 11.16 -16.21 3.16
CA ALA A 149 12.25 -17.00 2.58
C ALA A 149 12.62 -18.22 3.43
N SER A 150 12.21 -18.25 4.70
CA SER A 150 12.38 -19.41 5.60
C SER A 150 11.42 -20.57 5.33
N ASP A 151 10.42 -20.38 4.45
CA ASP A 151 9.48 -21.40 3.99
C ASP A 151 9.69 -21.68 2.49
N PRO A 152 10.60 -22.62 2.13
CA PRO A 152 10.95 -22.87 0.73
C PRO A 152 9.85 -23.56 -0.09
N LEU A 153 8.88 -24.20 0.58
CA LEU A 153 7.84 -25.00 -0.08
C LEU A 153 6.47 -24.29 -0.09
N GLY A 154 6.26 -23.28 0.76
CA GLY A 154 5.04 -22.47 0.75
C GLY A 154 5.13 -21.19 -0.07
N ALA A 155 4.07 -20.37 0.00
CA ALA A 155 3.99 -19.11 -0.73
C ALA A 155 4.97 -18.03 -0.25
N GLY A 156 5.62 -18.24 0.91
CA GLY A 156 6.56 -17.29 1.51
C GLY A 156 7.78 -16.99 0.63
N LEU A 157 8.38 -18.02 0.02
CA LEU A 157 9.57 -17.85 -0.81
C LEU A 157 9.29 -16.97 -2.05
N VAL A 158 8.19 -17.24 -2.75
CA VAL A 158 7.82 -16.46 -3.94
C VAL A 158 7.42 -15.03 -3.57
N LEU A 159 6.77 -14.84 -2.42
CA LEU A 159 6.42 -13.51 -1.92
C LEU A 159 7.68 -12.67 -1.64
N ALA A 160 8.66 -13.24 -0.94
CA ALA A 160 9.95 -12.59 -0.69
C ALA A 160 10.63 -12.20 -2.01
N TYR A 161 10.70 -13.15 -2.95
CA TYR A 161 11.30 -12.92 -4.27
C TYR A 161 10.64 -11.77 -5.02
N VAL A 162 9.31 -11.73 -5.09
CA VAL A 162 8.57 -10.67 -5.80
C VAL A 162 8.83 -9.30 -5.17
N LYS A 163 8.82 -9.22 -3.84
CA LYS A 163 9.04 -7.95 -3.12
C LYS A 163 10.48 -7.45 -3.23
N GLU A 164 11.46 -8.35 -3.24
CA GLU A 164 12.86 -8.01 -3.51
C GLU A 164 13.06 -7.50 -4.94
N ARG A 165 12.40 -8.12 -5.93
CA ARG A 165 12.45 -7.66 -7.33
C ARG A 165 11.76 -6.31 -7.53
N GLU A 166 10.63 -6.08 -6.88
CA GLU A 166 9.98 -4.76 -6.84
C GLU A 166 10.96 -3.71 -6.28
N TRP A 167 11.62 -4.03 -5.16
CA TRP A 167 12.58 -3.12 -4.53
C TRP A 167 13.82 -2.86 -5.37
N GLU A 168 14.35 -3.88 -6.05
CA GLU A 168 15.45 -3.75 -7.00
C GLU A 168 15.08 -2.77 -8.14
N ALA A 169 13.89 -2.91 -8.73
CA ALA A 169 13.42 -2.01 -9.79
C ALA A 169 13.30 -0.56 -9.32
N VAL A 170 12.80 -0.34 -8.10
CA VAL A 170 12.72 1.01 -7.50
C VAL A 170 14.11 1.60 -7.30
N ARG A 171 15.07 0.85 -6.74
CA ARG A 171 16.45 1.31 -6.55
C ARG A 171 17.13 1.64 -7.88
N LEU A 172 17.00 0.77 -8.88
CA LEU A 172 17.53 1.02 -10.23
C LEU A 172 16.98 2.32 -10.81
N ARG A 173 15.66 2.55 -10.71
CA ARG A 173 15.01 3.78 -11.17
C ARG A 173 15.58 5.02 -10.47
N LEU A 174 15.74 4.99 -9.15
CA LEU A 174 16.22 6.13 -8.38
C LEU A 174 17.72 6.42 -8.63
N LEU A 175 18.55 5.39 -8.70
CA LEU A 175 19.97 5.50 -9.01
C LEU A 175 20.21 6.00 -10.44
N ALA A 176 19.44 5.51 -11.41
CA ALA A 176 19.51 5.99 -12.79
C ALA A 176 19.12 7.47 -12.89
N ARG A 177 18.04 7.90 -12.22
CA ARG A 177 17.63 9.31 -12.17
C ARG A 177 18.70 10.19 -11.54
N ARG A 178 19.33 9.72 -10.45
CA ARG A 178 20.45 10.43 -9.83
C ARG A 178 21.61 10.61 -10.80
N ALA A 179 22.04 9.53 -11.45
CA ALA A 179 23.18 9.54 -12.36
C ALA A 179 22.92 10.44 -13.58
N TYR A 180 21.69 10.43 -14.11
CA TYR A 180 21.32 11.21 -15.29
C TYR A 180 21.15 12.70 -14.99
N TYR A 181 20.46 13.06 -13.90
CA TYR A 181 20.15 14.45 -13.56
C TYR A 181 21.15 15.11 -12.60
N GLY A 182 22.16 14.38 -12.12
CA GLY A 182 23.15 14.90 -11.17
C GLY A 182 22.57 15.24 -9.79
N LEU A 183 21.60 14.46 -9.31
CA LEU A 183 20.93 14.74 -8.03
C LEU A 183 21.88 14.56 -6.83
N PRO A 184 21.65 15.29 -5.71
CA PRO A 184 22.45 15.16 -4.50
C PRO A 184 22.51 13.72 -3.99
N ARG A 185 23.72 13.26 -3.63
CA ARG A 185 23.95 11.90 -3.13
C ARG A 185 23.08 11.57 -1.92
N ALA A 186 23.10 12.45 -0.91
CA ALA A 186 22.48 12.21 0.38
C ALA A 186 20.97 11.95 0.25
N GLN A 187 20.28 12.73 -0.58
CA GLN A 187 18.82 12.59 -0.80
C GLN A 187 18.46 11.22 -1.38
N VAL A 188 19.26 10.71 -2.32
CA VAL A 188 18.97 9.43 -2.97
C VAL A 188 19.42 8.26 -2.09
N GLU A 189 20.50 8.43 -1.33
CA GLU A 189 21.00 7.44 -0.38
C GLU A 189 19.96 7.11 0.71
N GLU A 190 19.24 8.12 1.19
CA GLU A 190 18.11 7.96 2.12
C GLU A 190 16.95 7.15 1.51
N GLU A 191 16.70 7.29 0.21
CA GLU A 191 15.58 6.65 -0.50
C GLU A 191 15.86 5.23 -0.97
N VAL A 192 17.14 4.85 -1.13
CA VAL A 192 17.54 3.52 -1.64
C VAL A 192 18.02 2.58 -0.53
N THR A 193 17.95 3.03 0.72
CA THR A 193 18.29 2.26 1.90
C THR A 193 17.06 2.00 2.75
N CYS A 194 16.95 0.77 3.24
CA CYS A 194 15.92 0.37 4.21
C CYS A 194 16.62 -0.08 5.50
N PRO A 195 16.55 0.70 6.58
CA PRO A 195 17.07 0.30 7.89
C PRO A 195 16.18 -0.74 8.58
#